data_AF-A0A934LPJ0-F1
#
_entry.id   AF-A0A934LPJ0-F1
#
_cell.length_a   1.000
_cell.length_b   1.000
_cell.length_c   1.000
_cell.angle_alpha   90.00
_cell.angle_beta   90.00
_cell.angle_gamma   90.00
#
_symmetry.space_group_name_H-M   'P 1'
#
loop_
_entity.id
_entity.type
_entity.pdbx_description
1 polymer ?
#
loop_
_entity_poly.entity_id
_entity_poly.type
_entity_poly.pdbx_seq_one_letter_code
_entity_poly.pdbx_strand_id
1 'polypeptide(L)' 'MLTKLITKASEFLAHRKGLLPLIGLLFILANLLLQFLPSLGWLSASHLLLHIGLIIAIFGLMLAWAL' A
#
# COMPACT_ATOMS: atom_id res chain seq x y z
N MET A 1 -11.56 11.68 -18.52
CA MET A 1 -11.93 11.60 -17.08
C MET A 1 -10.82 10.95 -16.25
N LEU A 2 -10.19 9.85 -16.71
CA LEU A 2 -9.04 9.21 -16.05
C LEU A 2 -7.84 10.14 -15.80
N THR A 3 -7.50 11.00 -16.76
CA THR A 3 -6.30 11.86 -16.67
C THR A 3 -6.32 12.76 -15.44
N LYS A 4 -7.48 13.31 -15.06
CA LYS A 4 -7.63 14.18 -13.88
C LYS A 4 -7.40 13.42 -12.56
N LEU A 5 -7.81 12.16 -12.48
CA LEU A 5 -7.57 11.32 -11.30
C LEU A 5 -6.08 11.01 -11.14
N ILE A 6 -5.40 10.70 -12.25
CA ILE A 6 -3.95 10.45 -12.26
C ILE A 6 -3.18 11.74 -11.91
N THR A 7 -3.57 12.90 -12.46
CA THR A 7 -2.92 14.17 -12.12
C THR A 7 -3.10 14.53 -10.63
N LYS A 8 -4.30 14.36 -10.06
CA LYS A 8 -4.51 14.57 -8.61
C LYS A 8 -3.74 13.57 -7.76
N ALA A 9 -3.70 12.30 -8.15
CA ALA A 9 -2.92 11.29 -7.46
C ALA A 9 -1.42 11.61 -7.51
N SER A 10 -0.91 12.05 -8.66
CA SER A 10 0.48 12.48 -8.85
C SER A 10 0.82 13.75 -8.06
N GLU A 11 -0.03 14.77 -8.03
CA GLU A 11 0.18 15.96 -7.19
C GLU A 11 0.18 15.61 -5.70
N PHE A 12 -0.73 14.73 -5.28
CA PHE A 12 -0.83 14.26 -3.90
C PHE A 12 0.40 13.42 -3.48
N LEU A 13 0.92 12.59 -4.39
CA LEU A 13 2.17 11.85 -4.19
C LEU A 13 3.40 12.78 -4.19
N ALA A 14 3.44 13.76 -5.10
CA ALA A 14 4.56 14.69 -5.23
C ALA A 14 4.72 15.60 -4.00
N HIS A 15 3.61 15.99 -3.36
CA HIS A 15 3.64 16.86 -2.19
C HIS A 15 4.00 16.11 -0.89
N ARG A 16 3.86 14.78 -0.86
CA ARG A 16 4.09 13.94 0.32
C ARG A 16 4.88 12.70 -0.14
N LYS A 17 6.18 12.86 -0.36
CA LYS A 17 7.10 11.82 -0.89
C LYS A 17 6.97 10.44 -0.20
N GLY A 18 6.47 10.35 1.04
CA GLY A 18 6.27 9.09 1.77
C GLY A 18 4.86 8.45 1.71
N LEU A 19 3.91 9.00 0.96
CA LEU A 19 2.50 8.59 1.07
C LEU A 19 2.20 7.22 0.43
N LEU A 20 2.89 6.88 -0.66
CA LEU A 20 2.78 5.57 -1.29
C LEU A 20 3.39 4.44 -0.43
N PRO A 21 4.59 4.61 0.18
CA PRO A 21 5.06 3.73 1.25
C PRO A 21 4.08 3.58 2.41
N LEU A 22 3.44 4.68 2.82
CA LEU A 22 2.48 4.70 3.94
C LEU A 22 1.24 3.83 3.64
N ILE A 23 0.76 3.85 2.38
CA ILE A 23 -0.36 2.98 1.95
C ILE A 23 0.06 1.51 1.98
N GLY A 24 1.27 1.18 1.51
CA GLY A 24 1.81 -0.18 1.61
C GLY A 24 1.93 -0.64 3.06
N LEU A 25 2.42 0.24 3.94
CA LEU A 25 2.49 -0.01 5.39
C LEU A 25 1.09 -0.24 5.99
N LEU A 26 0.09 0.52 5.57
CA LEU A 26 -1.30 0.34 6.00
C LEU A 26 -1.82 -1.06 5.62
N PHE A 27 -1.52 -1.54 4.41
CA PHE A 27 -1.86 -2.89 3.97
C PHE A 27 -1.17 -3.98 4.80
N ILE A 28 0.10 -3.78 5.15
CA ILE A 28 0.84 -4.70 6.02
C ILE A 28 0.22 -4.75 7.42
N LEU A 29 -0.12 -3.59 7.99
CA LEU A 29 -0.79 -3.50 9.29
C LEU A 29 -2.20 -4.13 9.26
N ALA A 30 -2.96 -3.89 8.19
CA ALA A 30 -4.25 -4.53 7.99
C ALA A 30 -4.13 -6.05 7.88
N ASN A 31 -3.10 -6.58 7.20
CA ASN A 31 -2.83 -8.02 7.20
C ASN A 31 -2.58 -8.56 8.61
N LEU A 32 -1.85 -7.80 9.43
CA LEU A 32 -1.51 -8.17 10.79
C LEU A 32 -2.78 -8.21 11.67
N LEU A 33 -3.69 -7.23 11.50
CA LEU A 33 -5.00 -7.24 12.15
C LEU A 33 -5.88 -8.41 11.68
N LEU A 34 -5.88 -8.71 10.38
CA LEU A 34 -6.62 -9.85 9.81
C LEU A 34 -6.12 -11.20 10.35
N GLN A 35 -4.84 -11.29 10.70
CA GLN A 35 -4.27 -12.48 11.33
C GLN A 35 -4.88 -12.79 12.70
N PHE A 36 -5.34 -11.77 13.43
CA PHE A 36 -6.04 -11.93 14.70
C PHE A 36 -7.53 -12.29 14.55
N LEU A 37 -8.08 -12.24 13.34
CA LEU A 37 -9.45 -12.66 13.05
C LEU A 37 -9.45 -14.10 12.48
N PRO A 38 -9.73 -15.12 13.30
CA PRO A 38 -9.76 -16.52 12.85
C PRO A 38 -10.88 -16.82 11.83
N SER A 39 -11.85 -15.91 11.66
CA SER A 39 -12.93 -16.05 10.67
C SER A 39 -12.48 -15.96 9.21
N LEU A 40 -11.28 -15.42 8.95
CA LEU A 40 -10.72 -15.21 7.60
C LEU A 40 -9.51 -16.13 7.33
N GLY A 41 -9.54 -17.36 7.86
CA GLY A 41 -8.43 -18.30 7.88
C GLY A 41 -7.72 -18.52 6.53
N TRP A 42 -8.44 -18.57 5.41
CA TRP A 42 -7.82 -18.71 4.08
C TRP A 42 -7.03 -17.46 3.65
N LEU A 43 -7.56 -16.26 3.93
CA LEU A 43 -6.93 -15.00 3.54
C LEU A 43 -5.72 -14.68 4.45
N SER A 44 -5.85 -15.01 5.74
CA SER A 44 -4.77 -14.93 6.74
C SER A 44 -3.65 -15.92 6.45
N ALA A 45 -3.96 -17.19 6.15
CA ALA A 45 -2.96 -18.23 5.88
C ALA A 45 -2.13 -17.96 4.63
N SER A 46 -2.71 -17.28 3.64
CA SER A 46 -2.03 -16.97 2.38
C SER A 46 -1.15 -15.72 2.45
N HIS A 47 -1.26 -14.91 3.50
CA HIS A 47 -0.55 -13.62 3.65
C HIS A 47 -0.66 -12.70 2.42
N LEU A 48 -1.75 -12.80 1.66
CA LEU A 48 -1.89 -12.11 0.36
C LEU A 48 -1.83 -10.59 0.52
N LEU A 49 -2.48 -10.04 1.56
CA LEU A 49 -2.42 -8.60 1.85
C LEU A 49 -1.00 -8.15 2.21
N LEU A 50 -0.23 -8.99 2.91
CA LEU A 50 1.15 -8.69 3.27
C LEU A 50 2.04 -8.59 2.03
N HIS A 51 1.91 -9.53 1.09
CA HIS A 51 2.67 -9.51 -0.16
C HIS A 51 2.32 -8.29 -1.02
N ILE A 52 1.03 -7.99 -1.19
CA ILE A 52 0.58 -6.81 -1.95
C ILE A 52 1.04 -5.52 -1.27
N GLY A 53 0.88 -5.42 0.05
CA GLY A 53 1.33 -4.27 0.84
C GLY A 53 2.84 -4.04 0.74
N LEU A 54 3.64 -5.12 0.79
CA LEU A 54 5.08 -5.07 0.65
C LEU A 54 5.49 -4.58 -0.74
N ILE A 55 4.87 -5.09 -1.81
CA ILE A 55 5.14 -4.65 -3.18
C ILE A 55 4.84 -3.16 -3.33
N ILE A 56 3.66 -2.72 -2.87
CA ILE A 56 3.26 -1.30 -2.91
C ILE A 56 4.21 -0.44 -2.07
N ALA A 57 4.63 -0.91 -0.90
CA ALA A 57 5.58 -0.20 -0.05
C ALA A 57 6.94 -0.02 -0.74
N ILE A 58 7.48 -1.08 -1.35
CA ILE A 58 8.75 -1.04 -2.09
C ILE A 58 8.64 -0.08 -3.27
N PHE A 59 7.59 -0.19 -4.10
CA PHE A 59 7.37 0.72 -5.21
C PHE A 59 7.24 2.16 -4.75
N GLY A 60 6.51 2.39 -3.65
CA GLY A 60 6.39 3.70 -3.04
C GLY A 60 7.72 4.26 -2.56
N LEU A 61 8.59 3.42 -2.00
CA LEU A 61 9.89 3.83 -1.49
C LEU A 61 10.83 4.16 -2.66
N MET A 62 10.79 3.36 -3.73
CA MET A 62 11.51 3.65 -4.98
C MET A 62 11.04 4.96 -5.64
N LEU A 63 9.72 5.20 -5.70
CA LEU A 63 9.15 6.46 -6.21
C LEU A 63 9.51 7.67 -5.34
N ALA A 64 9.55 7.50 -4.02
CA ALA A 64 9.93 8.54 -3.07
C ALA A 64 11.39 8.99 -3.24
N TRP A 65 12.27 8.06 -3.60
CA TRP A 65 13.70 8.30 -3.80
C TRP A 65 14.03 8.80 -5.21
N ALA A 66 13.21 8.45 -6.20
CA ALA A 66 13.40 8.88 -7.59
C ALA A 66 12.97 10.35 -7.85
N LEU A 67 12.31 11.01 -6.88
CA LEU A 67 11.78 12.37 -6.95
C LEU A 67 12.49 13.32 -5.96
#